data_AF-L9VKJ1-F1
#
_entry.id   AF-L9VKJ1-F1
#
_cell.length_a   1.000
_cell.length_b   1.000
_cell.length_c   1.000
_cell.angle_alpha   90.00
_cell.angle_beta   90.00
_cell.angle_gamma   90.00
#
_symmetry.space_group_name_H-M   'P 1'
#
loop_
_entity.id
_entity.type
_entity.pdbx_description
1 polymer ?
#
loop_
_entity_poly.entity_id
_entity_poly.type
_entity_poly.pdbx_seq_one_letter_code
_entity_poly.pdbx_strand_id
1 'polypeptide(L)' 'MLTNRESTDGDDGPKQFLVTCEGCSFEHAVDGRERATVIGTDHRRETHHEVVAFEVPPSLGSS' A
#
# COMPACT_ATOMS: atom_id res chain seq x y z
N MET A 1 31.18 16.35 -3.43
CA MET A 1 29.93 15.91 -4.10
C MET A 1 29.85 14.40 -4.00
N LEU A 2 29.14 13.87 -3.01
CA LEU A 2 28.61 12.51 -3.05
C LEU A 2 27.19 12.60 -2.49
N THR A 3 26.21 12.38 -3.36
CA THR A 3 24.79 12.34 -3.05
C THR A 3 24.54 11.10 -2.20
N ASN A 4 24.60 11.22 -0.88
CA ASN A 4 23.93 10.32 0.03
C ASN A 4 22.43 10.54 -0.12
N ARG A 5 21.87 10.01 -1.21
CA ARG A 5 20.46 9.69 -1.29
C ARG A 5 20.29 8.45 -0.44
N GLU A 6 20.30 8.66 0.87
CA GLU A 6 19.70 7.76 1.84
C GLU A 6 18.19 7.75 1.51
N SER A 7 17.85 7.04 0.44
CA SER A 7 16.53 6.43 0.33
C SER A 7 16.48 5.56 1.58
N THR A 8 15.67 5.98 2.54
CA THR A 8 15.45 5.32 3.82
C THR A 8 15.10 3.86 3.60
N ASP A 9 16.13 3.04 3.46
CA ASP A 9 16.11 1.59 3.62
C ASP A 9 16.12 1.38 5.14
N GLY A 10 14.99 1.72 5.74
CA GLY A 10 14.66 1.32 7.09
C GLY A 10 14.29 -0.15 7.01
N ASP A 11 15.30 -0.97 7.26
CA ASP A 11 15.26 -2.39 7.65
C ASP A 11 13.94 -2.77 8.34
N ASP A 12 13.01 -3.28 7.54
CA ASP A 12 11.71 -3.80 7.92
C ASP A 12 11.25 -4.52 6.62
N GLY A 13 10.87 -5.80 6.68
CA GLY A 13 10.60 -6.62 5.48
C GLY A 13 9.61 -5.98 4.49
N PRO A 14 9.41 -6.55 3.28
CA PRO A 14 8.58 -5.93 2.24
C PRO A 14 7.23 -5.50 2.83
N LYS A 15 7.07 -4.19 3.08
CA LYS A 15 5.86 -3.64 3.71
C LYS A 15 4.77 -3.73 2.66
N GLN A 16 3.93 -4.74 2.82
CA GLN A 16 2.77 -4.94 1.97
C GLN A 16 1.63 -4.08 2.50
N PHE A 17 0.86 -3.50 1.60
CA PHE A 17 -0.29 -2.67 1.90
C PHE A 17 -1.49 -3.26 1.18
N LEU A 18 -2.57 -3.45 1.91
CA LEU A 18 -3.84 -3.90 1.36
C LEU A 18 -4.75 -2.69 1.19
N VAL A 19 -5.08 -2.40 -0.06
CA VAL A 19 -6.04 -1.36 -0.45
C VAL A 19 -7.39 -2.03 -0.60
N THR A 20 -8.35 -1.67 0.24
CA THR A 20 -9.71 -2.18 0.20
C THR A 20 -10.71 -1.04 0.04
N CYS A 21 -11.79 -1.30 -0.67
CA CYS A 21 -12.87 -0.35 -0.88
C CYS A 21 -14.11 -0.78 -0.07
N GLU A 22 -14.68 0.13 0.70
CA GLU A 22 -15.91 -0.16 1.46
C GLU A 22 -17.16 -0.08 0.56
N GLY A 23 -17.05 0.59 -0.59
CA GLY A 23 -18.16 0.78 -1.55
C GLY A 23 -18.29 -0.34 -2.58
N CYS A 24 -17.28 -1.20 -2.75
CA CYS A 24 -17.30 -2.30 -3.70
C CYS A 24 -16.32 -3.40 -3.31
N SER A 25 -16.39 -4.56 -3.93
CA SER A 25 -15.48 -5.69 -3.68
C SER A 25 -14.06 -5.49 -4.27
N PHE A 26 -13.55 -4.26 -4.27
CA PHE A 26 -12.21 -3.93 -4.74
C PHE A 26 -11.22 -4.12 -3.60
N GLU A 27 -10.29 -5.06 -3.78
CA GLU A 27 -9.21 -5.34 -2.85
C GLU A 27 -7.91 -5.58 -3.63
N HIS A 28 -6.84 -4.89 -3.25
CA HIS A 28 -5.57 -4.92 -3.98
C HIS A 28 -4.38 -4.83 -3.02
N ALA A 29 -3.58 -5.89 -2.99
CA ALA A 29 -2.35 -5.94 -2.22
C ALA A 29 -1.18 -5.40 -3.04
N VAL A 30 -0.43 -4.45 -2.49
CA VAL A 30 0.75 -3.87 -3.14
C VAL A 30 1.90 -3.68 -2.18
N ASP A 31 3.10 -3.83 -2.70
CA ASP A 31 4.32 -3.54 -1.97
C ASP A 31 4.58 -2.02 -2.03
N GLY A 32 4.66 -1.41 -0.84
CA GLY A 32 4.96 0.01 -0.69
C GLY A 32 3.73 0.94 -0.65
N ARG A 33 3.83 1.91 0.27
CA ARG A 33 2.78 2.89 0.57
C ARG A 33 2.44 3.80 -0.61
N GLU A 34 3.43 4.14 -1.43
CA GLU A 34 3.24 5.00 -2.59
C GLU A 34 2.27 4.37 -3.59
N ARG A 35 2.47 3.09 -3.92
CA ARG A 35 1.57 2.33 -4.79
C ARG A 35 0.17 2.19 -4.21
N ALA A 36 0.07 1.90 -2.91
CA ALA A 36 -1.22 1.81 -2.23
C ALA A 36 -2.01 3.13 -2.31
N THR A 37 -1.30 4.25 -2.15
CA THR A 37 -1.89 5.59 -2.23
C THR A 37 -2.34 5.92 -3.64
N VAL A 38 -1.53 5.60 -4.66
CA VAL A 38 -1.88 5.82 -6.06
C VAL A 38 -3.14 5.04 -6.43
N ILE A 39 -3.18 3.74 -6.14
CA ILE A 39 -4.31 2.87 -6.46
C ILE A 39 -5.57 3.30 -5.71
N GLY A 40 -5.45 3.61 -4.41
CA GLY A 40 -6.60 4.06 -3.65
C GLY A 40 -7.14 5.43 -4.08
N THR A 41 -6.26 6.34 -4.47
CA THR A 41 -6.66 7.67 -4.98
C THR A 41 -7.30 7.55 -6.36
N ASP A 42 -6.74 6.71 -7.22
CA ASP A 42 -7.25 6.43 -8.56
C ASP A 42 -8.66 5.83 -8.48
N HIS A 43 -8.83 4.75 -7.71
CA HIS A 43 -10.12 4.10 -7.50
C HIS A 43 -11.15 5.08 -6.91
N ARG A 44 -10.78 5.82 -5.86
CA ARG A 44 -11.67 6.84 -5.25
C ARG A 44 -12.10 7.90 -6.26
N ARG A 45 -11.23 8.30 -7.21
CA ARG A 45 -11.56 9.29 -8.23
C ARG A 45 -12.52 8.74 -9.28
N GLU A 46 -12.38 7.47 -9.65
CA GLU A 46 -13.23 6.84 -10.66
C GLU A 46 -14.61 6.47 -10.10
N THR A 47 -14.65 5.91 -8.90
CA THR A 47 -15.89 5.34 -8.34
C THR A 47 -16.55 6.23 -7.29
N HIS A 48 -15.85 7.28 -6.82
CA HIS A 48 -16.27 8.08 -5.67
C HIS A 48 -16.49 7.27 -4.38
N HIS A 49 -15.95 6.05 -4.32
CA HIS A 49 -16.05 5.21 -3.13
C HIS A 49 -14.97 5.54 -2.10
N GLU A 50 -15.25 5.19 -0.85
CA GLU A 50 -14.26 5.28 0.22
C GLU A 50 -13.29 4.10 0.13
N VAL A 51 -11.99 4.44 0.04
CA VAL A 51 -10.90 3.47 -0.08
C VAL A 51 -9.99 3.59 1.13
N VAL A 52 -9.71 2.47 1.77
CA VAL A 52 -8.89 2.35 2.96
C VAL A 52 -7.65 1.54 2.61
N ALA A 53 -6.48 2.06 2.95
CA ALA A 53 -5.22 1.35 2.81
C ALA A 53 -4.63 1.08 4.18
N PHE A 54 -4.36 -0.19 4.50
CA PHE A 54 -3.70 -0.57 5.74
C PHE A 54 -2.43 -1.38 5.45
N GLU A 55 -1.41 -1.18 6.29
CA GLU A 55 -0.21 -1.99 6.27
C GLU A 55 -0.55 -3.40 6.75
N VAL A 56 -0.20 -4.40 5.94
CA VAL A 56 -0.31 -5.80 6.32
C VAL A 56 1.09 -6.32 6.62
N PRO A 57 1.36 -6.82 7.84
CA PRO A 57 2.63 -7.46 8.11
C PRO A 57 2.76 -8.70 7.20
N PRO A 58 3.96 -9.05 6.70
CA PRO A 58 4.17 -10.19 5.80
C PRO A 58 3.97 -11.58 6.48
N SER A 59 3.17 -11.68 7.54
CA SER A 59 3.09 -12.85 8.41
C SER A 59 1.65 -13.17 8.82
N LEU A 60 0.86 -13.72 7.90
CA LEU A 60 -0.23 -14.67 8.22
C LEU A 60 -0.20 -15.90 7.29
N GLY A 61 0.99 -16.24 6.81
CA GLY A 61 1.26 -17.44 6.02
C GLY A 61 2.27 -18.35 6.71
N SER A 62 1.99 -18.78 7.96
CA SER A 62 2.50 -20.03 8.54
C SER A 62 2.04 -20.14 10.00
N SER A 63 0.97 -20.89 10.25
CA SER A 63 1.03 -22.08 11.12
C SER A 63 -0.22 -22.94 10.96
#